data_AF-A0A6B3HQV4-F1
#
_entry.id   AF-A0A6B3HQV4-F1
#
_cell.length_a   1.000
_cell.length_b   1.000
_cell.length_c   1.000
_cell.angle_alpha   90.00
_cell.angle_beta   90.00
_cell.angle_gamma   90.00
#
_symmetry.space_group_name_H-M   'P 1'
#
loop_
_entity.id
_entity.type
_entity.pdbx_description
1 polymer ?
#
loop_
_entity_poly.entity_id
_entity_poly.type
_entity_poly.pdbx_seq_one_letter_code
_entity_poly.pdbx_strand_id
1 'polypeptide(L)' 'RLDVPGTDLVGVHHLRRLAHADRLRNVLAALGRDNGHLVIAGGGWIGLEVAAAARGYGAEVTVVESEATPLHQVVGPE' A
#
# COMPACT_ATOMS: atom_id res chain seq x y z
N ARG A 1 -2.50 11.73 -5.53
CA ARG A 1 -3.89 11.24 -5.40
C ARG A 1 -4.31 10.88 -6.82
N LEU A 2 -4.88 9.69 -7.03
CA LEU A 2 -5.32 9.27 -8.36
C LEU A 2 -6.56 10.08 -8.77
N ASP A 3 -6.66 10.43 -10.04
CA ASP A 3 -7.83 11.13 -10.59
C ASP A 3 -8.86 10.10 -11.07
N VAL A 4 -9.44 9.39 -10.12
CA VAL A 4 -10.46 8.36 -10.35
C VAL A 4 -11.57 8.48 -9.31
N PRO A 5 -12.82 8.09 -9.65
CA PRO A 5 -13.93 8.08 -8.71
C PRO A 5 -13.64 7.26 -7.45
N GLY A 6 -14.11 7.72 -6.28
CA GLY A 6 -14.02 6.99 -5.01
C GLY A 6 -12.71 7.16 -4.23
N THR A 7 -11.80 8.04 -4.66
CA THR A 7 -10.52 8.29 -3.96
C THR A 7 -10.63 9.01 -2.62
N ASP A 8 -11.84 9.45 -2.26
CA ASP A 8 -12.24 10.06 -0.99
C ASP A 8 -12.97 9.08 -0.06
N LEU A 9 -13.24 7.85 -0.49
CA LEU A 9 -13.92 6.86 0.35
C LEU A 9 -13.12 6.53 1.61
N VAL A 10 -13.85 6.19 2.68
CA VAL A 10 -13.26 5.66 3.91
C VAL A 10 -12.49 4.39 3.57
N GLY A 11 -11.26 4.27 4.10
CA GLY A 11 -10.34 3.18 3.80
C GLY A 11 -9.33 3.49 2.67
N VAL A 12 -9.50 4.59 1.94
CA VAL A 12 -8.48 5.04 0.97
C VAL A 12 -7.43 5.88 1.67
N HIS A 13 -6.20 5.37 1.72
CA HIS A 13 -5.07 6.02 2.37
C HIS A 13 -4.00 6.45 1.36
N HIS A 14 -3.23 7.48 1.71
CA HIS A 14 -2.13 7.99 0.90
C HIS A 14 -0.94 8.32 1.80
N LEU A 15 0.26 7.88 1.44
CA LEU A 15 1.47 8.05 2.25
C LEU A 15 2.41 9.08 1.60
N ARG A 16 2.66 10.19 2.30
CA ARG A 16 3.56 11.26 1.84
C ARG A 16 4.17 12.07 2.97
N ARG A 17 3.42 12.26 4.05
CA ARG A 17 3.85 12.99 5.24
C ARG A 17 3.90 12.05 6.44
N LEU A 18 4.64 12.43 7.48
CA LEU A 18 4.74 11.67 8.72
C LEU A 18 3.37 11.35 9.34
N ALA A 19 2.48 12.36 9.39
CA ALA A 19 1.11 12.17 9.89
C ALA A 19 0.28 11.14 9.08
N HIS A 20 0.66 10.84 7.84
CA HIS A 20 0.03 9.76 7.08
C HIS A 20 0.55 8.40 7.54
N ALA A 21 1.85 8.29 7.82
CA ALA A 21 2.47 7.08 8.35
C ALA A 21 1.89 6.70 9.71
N ASP A 22 1.71 7.68 10.61
CA ASP A 22 1.11 7.45 11.93
C ASP A 22 -0.31 6.87 11.84
N ARG A 23 -1.13 7.43 10.93
CA ARG A 23 -2.48 6.91 10.68
C ARG A 23 -2.43 5.52 10.08
N LEU A 24 -1.59 5.31 9.07
CA LEU A 24 -1.49 4.03 8.37
C LEU A 24 -1.04 2.92 9.31
N ARG A 25 -0.09 3.18 10.22
CA ARG A 25 0.33 2.22 11.25
C ARG A 25 -0.85 1.66 12.04
N ASN A 26 -1.74 2.54 12.52
CA ASN A 26 -2.91 2.13 13.29
C ASN A 26 -3.89 1.31 12.44
N VAL A 27 -4.07 1.68 11.17
CA VAL A 27 -4.92 0.95 10.21
C VAL A 27 -4.37 -0.45 9.94
N LEU A 28 -3.07 -0.57 9.67
CA LEU A 28 -2.42 -1.86 9.42
C LEU A 28 -2.49 -2.79 10.63
N ALA A 29 -2.28 -2.25 11.84
CA ALA A 29 -2.40 -3.03 13.07
C ALA A 29 -3.82 -3.53 13.32
N ALA A 30 -4.85 -2.76 12.97
CA ALA A 30 -6.24 -3.19 13.05
C ALA A 30 -6.55 -4.26 11.98
N LEU A 31 -6.21 -4.00 10.72
CA LEU A 31 -6.40 -4.93 9.61
C LEU A 31 -5.74 -6.29 9.89
N GLY A 32 -4.51 -6.29 10.39
CA GLY A 32 -3.78 -7.52 10.67
C GLY A 32 -4.40 -8.40 11.75
N ARG A 33 -5.06 -7.80 12.76
CA ARG A 33 -5.78 -8.55 13.81
C ARG A 33 -7.01 -9.29 13.27
N ASP A 34 -7.62 -8.74 12.23
CA ASP A 34 -8.86 -9.24 11.65
C ASP A 34 -8.62 -10.07 10.37
N ASN A 35 -7.35 -10.45 10.10
CA ASN A 35 -6.94 -11.09 8.84
C ASN A 35 -7.42 -10.31 7.60
N GLY A 36 -7.42 -8.97 7.70
CA GLY A 36 -7.94 -8.07 6.70
C GLY A 36 -7.08 -7.99 5.44
N HIS A 37 -7.69 -7.51 4.36
CA HIS A 37 -7.06 -7.38 3.05
C HIS A 37 -6.70 -5.91 2.76
N LEU A 38 -5.50 -5.69 2.24
CA LEU A 38 -4.98 -4.41 1.79
C LEU A 38 -4.64 -4.48 0.30
N VAL A 39 -5.21 -3.56 -0.47
CA VAL A 39 -4.81 -3.34 -1.87
C VAL A 39 -3.89 -2.11 -1.94
N ILE A 40 -2.75 -2.26 -2.61
CA ILE A 40 -1.79 -1.19 -2.87
C ILE A 40 -1.75 -0.92 -4.36
N ALA A 41 -2.03 0.34 -4.74
CA ALA A 41 -1.89 0.80 -6.12
C ALA A 41 -0.47 1.35 -6.33
N GLY A 42 0.34 0.60 -7.09
CA GLY A 42 1.74 0.89 -7.40
C GLY A 42 2.73 -0.02 -6.67
N GLY A 43 3.60 -0.66 -7.44
CA GLY A 43 4.73 -1.51 -7.04
C GLY A 43 6.07 -0.77 -7.04
N GLY A 44 6.06 0.53 -6.72
CA GLY A 44 7.26 1.32 -6.44
C GLY A 44 7.79 1.13 -5.01
N TRP A 45 8.90 1.78 -4.66
CA TRP A 45 9.53 1.67 -3.32
C TRP A 45 8.55 1.85 -2.16
N ILE A 46 7.82 2.97 -2.14
CA ILE A 46 6.85 3.26 -1.07
C ILE A 46 5.77 2.17 -1.00
N GLY A 47 5.27 1.71 -2.14
CA GLY A 47 4.24 0.68 -2.19
C GLY A 47 4.73 -0.65 -1.63
N LEU A 48 5.92 -1.08 -2.02
CA LEU A 48 6.50 -2.35 -1.57
C LEU A 48 6.98 -2.31 -0.11
N GLU A 49 7.50 -1.19 0.38
CA GLU A 49 7.80 -1.01 1.80
C GLU A 49 6.54 -1.11 2.67
N VAL A 50 5.44 -0.47 2.23
CA VAL A 50 4.13 -0.58 2.89
C VAL A 50 3.59 -2.02 2.80
N ALA A 51 3.75 -2.69 1.66
CA ALA A 51 3.36 -4.08 1.48
C ALA A 51 4.06 -4.99 2.50
N ALA A 52 5.39 -4.87 2.61
CA ALA A 52 6.19 -5.62 3.56
C ALA A 52 5.78 -5.33 5.02
N ALA A 53 5.58 -4.06 5.36
CA ALA A 53 5.10 -3.67 6.68
C ALA A 53 3.72 -4.27 6.99
N ALA A 54 2.76 -4.18 6.05
CA ALA A 54 1.42 -4.72 6.20
C ALA A 54 1.42 -6.25 6.38
N ARG A 55 2.26 -6.98 5.64
CA ARG A 55 2.49 -8.42 5.87
C ARG A 55 3.04 -8.69 7.27
N GLY A 56 3.95 -7.84 7.77
CA GLY A 56 4.46 -7.91 9.15
C GLY A 56 3.38 -7.71 10.22
N TYR A 57 2.31 -6.96 9.92
CA TYR A 57 1.14 -6.84 10.79
C TYR A 57 0.15 -8.01 10.67
N GLY A 58 0.31 -8.91 9.70
CA GLY A 58 -0.60 -10.05 9.48
C GLY A 58 -1.71 -9.79 8.45
N ALA A 59 -1.68 -8.66 7.73
CA ALA A 59 -2.65 -8.39 6.68
C ALA A 59 -2.35 -9.20 5.40
N GLU A 60 -3.40 -9.57 4.66
CA GLU A 60 -3.27 -10.06 3.29
C GLU A 60 -3.08 -8.89 2.32
N VAL A 61 -2.08 -8.96 1.45
CA VAL A 61 -1.68 -7.82 0.61
C VAL A 61 -1.77 -8.18 -0.86
N THR A 62 -2.42 -7.32 -1.64
CA THR A 62 -2.44 -7.35 -3.10
C THR A 62 -1.82 -6.07 -3.64
N VAL A 63 -0.78 -6.19 -4.46
CA VAL A 63 -0.16 -5.05 -5.15
C VAL A 63 -0.64 -5.05 -6.60
N VAL A 64 -1.17 -3.91 -7.04
CA VAL A 64 -1.57 -3.68 -8.43
C VAL A 64 -0.54 -2.75 -9.04
N GLU A 65 0.21 -3.24 -10.03
CA GLU A 65 1.21 -2.49 -10.77
C GLU A 65 0.84 -2.48 -12.26
N SER A 66 1.03 -1.33 -12.90
CA SER A 66 0.83 -1.12 -14.33
C SER A 66 1.99 -1.61 -15.18
N GLU A 67 3.20 -1.59 -14.63
CA GLU A 67 4.42 -2.08 -15.27
C GLU A 67 4.49 -3.62 -15.26
N ALA A 68 5.37 -4.16 -16.10
CA ALA A 68 5.55 -5.61 -16.22
C ALA A 68 6.08 -6.27 -14.93
N THR A 69 6.85 -5.53 -14.13
CA THR A 69 7.42 -5.98 -12.85
C THR A 69 7.41 -4.85 -11.81
N PRO A 70 7.40 -5.17 -10.51
CA PRO A 70 7.64 -4.17 -9.47
C PRO A 70 9.00 -3.49 -9.68
N LEU A 71 9.11 -2.21 -9.31
CA LEU A 71 10.33 -1.40 -9.48
C LEU A 71 10.89 -1.32 -10.91
N HIS A 72 10.11 -1.65 -11.95
CA HIS A 72 10.59 -1.75 -13.33
C HIS A 72 11.42 -0.54 -13.80
N GLN A 73 10.93 0.67 -13.55
CA GLN A 73 11.60 1.91 -13.97
C GLN A 73 12.90 2.22 -13.20
N VAL A 74 13.15 1.55 -12.07
CA VAL A 74 14.31 1.79 -11.20
C VAL A 74 15.33 0.66 -11.30
N VAL A 75 14.86 -0.60 -11.31
CA VAL A 75 15.71 -1.79 -11.26
C VAL A 75 15.75 -2.52 -12.61
N GLY A 76 14.70 -2.39 -13.42
CA GLY A 76 14.55 -3.10 -14.68
C GLY A 76 13.58 -4.28 -14.59
N PRO A 77 13.56 -5.16 -15.60
CA PRO A 77 12.62 -6.29 -15.68
C PRO A 77 12.89 -7.42 -14.67
N GLU A 78 13.97 -7.37 -13.90
CA GLU A 78 14.47 -8.46 -13.03
C GLU A 78 14.85 -7.94 -11.64
#